data_AF-A0A0D3BK68-F1
#
_entry.id   AF-A0A0D3BK68-F1
#
_cell.length_a   1.000
_cell.length_b   1.000
_cell.length_c   1.000
_cell.angle_alpha   90.00
_cell.angle_beta   90.00
_cell.angle_gamma   90.00
#
_symmetry.space_group_name_H-M   'P 1'
#
loop_
_entity.id
_entity.type
_entity.pdbx_description
1 polymer ?
#
loop_
_entity_poly.entity_id
_entity_poly.type
_entity_poly.pdbx_seq_one_letter_code
_entity_poly.pdbx_strand_id
1 'polypeptide(L)'
;MSQSVEWSGLPEELVDEIAGRLFSKVELHRVRSICKPWRSASSIHKRYPKRHNRNRVRVLSPFSNIKPCLLSPAAFFRVFLSSCRNKGWLIKTQDVSETRSETRKKLLHPLSRVPMDSSQQTLDLLEYTVSEIHQSYDVHKYHKTSYNFARVVLTDKFVFGVNDKEEIWWCNNEESNDDNNNVWTRVSDEEAEYFSDIIVHKGQIYALDLNSAIWWISLSELEIFQYGPSTPMDYYEFDDCKDKRLVEFCGELCIIHRFCKTFRVRRVDVERTTGFKVYKMNMELVEWVEVKSLGDNAFVMATDSCFSVVSSDYYGCLENAIYFTEEKDVNNVNVFKLGDGSVTNLVESSENCFHMFYPPFV
;
A
#
# COMPACT_ATOMS: atom_id res chain seq x y z
N MET A 1 4.46 -46.12 5.35
CA MET A 1 4.33 -45.22 6.51
C MET A 1 4.79 -43.85 6.04
N SER A 2 3.88 -42.87 5.93
CA SER A 2 4.26 -41.49 5.63
C SER A 2 5.02 -40.95 6.83
N GLN A 3 6.32 -40.68 6.66
CA GLN A 3 7.16 -40.09 7.69
C GLN A 3 6.56 -38.71 8.04
N SER A 4 6.01 -38.56 9.24
CA SER A 4 5.54 -37.27 9.72
C SER A 4 6.76 -36.38 9.94
N VAL A 5 6.95 -35.39 9.08
CA VAL A 5 8.03 -34.42 9.25
C VAL A 5 7.63 -33.49 10.39
N GLU A 6 8.32 -33.58 11.53
CA GLU A 6 8.13 -32.61 12.60
C GLU A 6 8.82 -31.29 12.23
N TRP A 7 8.05 -30.21 12.15
CA TRP A 7 8.54 -28.85 11.90
C TRP A 7 9.52 -28.33 12.97
N SER A 8 9.53 -28.96 14.15
CA SER A 8 10.50 -28.71 15.23
C SER A 8 11.93 -29.12 14.85
N GLY A 9 12.08 -30.09 13.94
CA GLY A 9 13.35 -30.62 13.45
C GLY A 9 13.81 -30.05 12.10
N LEU A 10 13.19 -28.96 11.63
CA LEU A 10 13.64 -28.29 10.41
C LEU A 10 15.11 -27.83 10.58
N PRO A 11 15.97 -28.04 9.57
CA PRO A 11 17.33 -27.48 9.56
C PRO A 11 17.33 -25.97 9.82
N GLU A 12 18.29 -25.48 10.60
CA GLU A 12 18.38 -24.05 10.94
C GLU A 12 18.41 -23.16 9.68
N GLU A 13 19.06 -23.60 8.61
CA GLU A 13 19.14 -22.88 7.34
C GLU A 13 17.76 -22.63 6.70
N LEU A 14 16.86 -23.61 6.78
CA LEU A 14 15.49 -23.48 6.26
C LEU A 14 14.62 -22.60 7.16
N VAL A 15 14.79 -22.72 8.49
CA VAL A 15 14.14 -21.81 9.43
C VAL A 15 14.63 -20.39 9.22
N ASP A 16 15.92 -20.20 8.94
CA ASP A 16 16.53 -18.91 8.62
C ASP A 16 16.01 -18.34 7.30
N GLU A 17 15.80 -19.16 6.27
CA GLU A 17 15.17 -18.75 5.01
C GLU A 17 13.70 -18.33 5.20
N ILE A 18 12.91 -19.13 5.93
CA ILE A 18 11.52 -18.79 6.26
C ILE A 18 11.49 -17.49 7.08
N ALA A 19 12.32 -17.43 8.11
CA ALA A 19 12.57 -16.25 8.92
C ALA A 19 13.42 -15.20 8.19
N GLY A 20 13.67 -15.30 6.89
CA GLY A 20 14.12 -14.22 6.01
C GLY A 20 12.96 -13.62 5.21
N ARG A 21 11.93 -14.43 4.94
CA ARG A 21 10.77 -14.10 4.09
C ARG A 21 9.57 -13.47 4.78
N LEU A 22 9.40 -13.68 6.09
CA LEU A 22 8.38 -12.94 6.90
C LEU A 22 8.47 -11.43 6.67
N PHE A 23 7.31 -10.79 6.69
CA PHE A 23 7.11 -9.40 6.28
C PHE A 23 7.39 -8.41 7.41
N SER A 24 7.15 -8.81 8.67
CA SER A 24 7.14 -7.88 9.81
C SER A 24 8.03 -8.30 10.99
N LYS A 25 8.40 -7.31 11.81
CA LYS A 25 9.06 -7.54 13.12
C LYS A 25 8.16 -8.33 14.07
N VAL A 26 6.84 -8.15 13.96
CA VAL A 26 5.85 -8.85 14.80
C VAL A 26 5.83 -10.34 14.48
N GLU A 27 5.81 -10.72 13.20
CA GLU A 27 5.87 -12.13 12.77
C GLU A 27 7.20 -12.78 13.19
N LEU A 28 8.32 -12.06 13.09
CA LEU A 28 9.59 -12.57 13.59
C LEU A 28 9.52 -12.86 15.10
N HIS A 29 8.94 -11.95 15.89
CA HIS A 29 8.74 -12.20 17.32
C HIS A 29 7.87 -13.44 17.58
N ARG A 30 6.83 -13.67 16.76
CA ARG A 30 6.00 -14.89 16.83
C ARG A 30 6.77 -16.15 16.49
N VAL A 31 7.51 -16.15 15.38
CA VAL A 31 8.35 -17.29 14.96
C VAL A 31 9.34 -17.64 16.07
N ARG A 32 9.94 -16.63 16.70
CA ARG A 32 10.83 -16.78 17.86
C ARG A 32 10.13 -17.23 19.14
N SER A 33 8.80 -17.08 19.23
CA SER A 33 8.01 -17.55 20.38
C SER A 33 7.53 -18.98 20.24
N ILE A 34 7.65 -19.62 19.06
CA ILE A 34 7.16 -21.00 18.82
C ILE A 34 7.92 -22.02 19.67
N CYS A 35 9.25 -22.12 19.52
CA CYS A 35 10.07 -23.07 20.26
C CYS A 35 11.55 -22.63 20.34
N LYS A 36 12.35 -23.32 21.16
CA LYS A 36 13.79 -22.99 21.34
C LYS A 36 14.60 -23.11 20.04
N PRO A 37 14.50 -24.19 19.22
CA PRO A 37 15.22 -24.28 17.95
C PRO A 37 14.90 -23.12 17.00
N TRP A 38 13.62 -22.79 16.82
CA TRP A 38 13.20 -21.70 15.95
C TRP A 38 13.69 -20.34 16.45
N ARG A 39 13.66 -20.10 17.77
CA ARG A 39 14.22 -18.90 18.40
C ARG A 39 15.73 -18.76 18.18
N SER A 40 16.46 -19.87 18.23
CA SER A 40 17.92 -19.94 18.06
C SER A 40 18.32 -19.65 16.61
N ALA A 41 17.66 -20.31 15.66
CA ALA A 41 17.86 -20.10 14.23
C ALA A 41 17.63 -18.63 13.87
N SER A 42 16.42 -18.12 14.15
CA SER A 42 15.96 -16.77 13.77
C SER A 42 16.51 -15.60 14.64
N SER A 43 17.77 -15.67 15.05
CA SER A 43 18.46 -14.62 15.81
C SER A 43 18.45 -13.28 15.05
N ILE A 44 18.09 -12.19 15.74
CA ILE A 44 18.06 -10.81 15.20
C ILE A 44 19.42 -10.40 14.60
N HIS A 45 20.52 -11.00 15.09
CA HIS A 45 21.89 -10.65 14.70
C HIS A 45 22.43 -11.46 13.52
N LYS A 46 21.74 -12.53 13.09
CA LYS A 46 22.04 -13.14 11.79
C LYS A 46 21.51 -12.19 10.72
N ARG A 47 22.41 -11.80 9.80
CA ARG A 47 22.22 -10.77 8.78
C ARG A 47 20.93 -11.01 7.98
N TYR A 48 19.85 -10.29 8.29
CA TYR A 48 18.70 -10.12 7.40
C TYR A 48 18.73 -8.72 6.76
N PRO A 49 19.67 -8.43 5.84
CA PRO A 49 19.83 -7.10 5.25
C PRO A 49 18.55 -6.64 4.54
N LYS A 50 17.86 -7.56 3.84
CA LYS A 50 16.59 -7.25 3.13
C LYS A 50 15.46 -6.76 4.04
N ARG A 51 15.41 -7.20 5.31
CA ARG A 51 14.36 -6.83 6.29
C ARG A 51 14.64 -5.52 7.00
N HIS A 52 15.88 -5.33 7.43
CA HIS A 52 16.30 -4.07 8.02
C HIS A 52 16.12 -2.92 7.02
N ASN A 53 16.20 -3.22 5.73
CA ASN A 53 16.05 -2.26 4.66
C ASN A 53 14.59 -1.79 4.43
N ARG A 54 13.56 -2.63 4.59
CA ARG A 54 12.17 -2.24 4.25
C ARG A 54 11.52 -1.28 5.27
N ASN A 55 11.76 -1.49 6.56
CA ASN A 55 11.06 -0.75 7.62
C ASN A 55 11.91 0.37 8.23
N ARG A 56 13.06 0.71 7.64
CA ARG A 56 13.90 1.82 8.09
C ARG A 56 13.62 3.08 7.30
N VAL A 57 13.59 4.20 8.00
CA VAL A 57 13.74 5.52 7.37
C VAL A 57 15.12 5.57 6.73
N ARG A 58 15.19 5.97 5.46
CA ARG A 58 16.45 6.06 4.71
C ARG A 58 16.65 7.45 4.17
N VAL A 59 17.90 7.90 4.18
CA VAL A 59 18.29 9.15 3.51
C VAL A 59 18.43 8.84 2.02
N LEU A 60 17.64 9.54 1.22
CA LEU A 60 17.71 9.51 -0.24
C LEU A 60 18.40 10.76 -0.74
N SER A 61 18.92 10.66 -1.96
CA SER A 61 19.42 11.82 -2.69
C SER A 61 18.36 12.91 -2.84
N PRO A 62 18.77 14.17 -2.98
CA PRO A 62 17.83 15.26 -3.18
C PRO A 62 17.06 15.12 -4.50
N PHE A 63 15.73 15.30 -4.45
CA PHE A 63 14.85 15.24 -5.63
C PHE A 63 14.86 16.55 -6.43
N SER A 64 14.72 17.69 -5.74
CA SER A 64 14.60 19.01 -6.40
C SER A 64 15.31 20.16 -5.66
N ASN A 65 15.87 19.88 -4.47
CA ASN A 65 16.48 20.87 -3.57
C ASN A 65 17.91 20.45 -3.25
N ILE A 66 18.66 21.28 -2.53
CA ILE A 66 20.00 20.89 -2.01
C ILE A 66 19.88 19.91 -0.82
N LYS A 67 18.71 19.87 -0.15
CA LYS A 67 18.52 19.03 1.04
C LYS A 67 18.15 17.60 0.67
N PRO A 68 18.69 16.59 1.39
CA PRO A 68 18.34 15.20 1.17
C PRO A 68 16.86 14.94 1.43
N CYS A 69 16.34 13.90 0.79
CA CYS A 69 14.98 13.41 1.03
C CYS A 69 15.05 12.25 2.02
N LEU A 70 13.93 11.92 2.64
CA LEU A 70 13.82 10.73 3.48
C LEU A 70 12.77 9.80 2.88
N LEU A 71 13.10 8.52 2.73
CA LEU A 71 12.13 7.46 2.48
C LEU A 71 11.52 7.09 3.82
N SER A 72 10.21 7.25 3.97
CA SER A 72 9.50 6.92 5.21
C SER A 72 8.51 5.78 5.00
N PRO A 73 8.78 4.59 5.56
CA PRO A 73 7.87 3.46 5.48
C PRO A 73 6.69 3.63 6.45
N ALA A 74 5.51 3.23 6.00
CA ALA A 74 4.34 2.99 6.83
C ALA A 74 3.82 1.57 6.55
N ALA A 75 3.13 1.00 7.53
CA ALA A 75 2.57 -0.33 7.38
C ALA A 75 1.14 -0.38 7.91
N PHE A 76 0.32 -1.12 7.18
CA PHE A 76 -1.04 -1.47 7.53
C PHE A 76 -1.02 -2.77 8.33
N PHE A 77 -1.77 -2.80 9.43
CA PHE A 77 -1.90 -3.96 10.29
C PHE A 77 -3.36 -4.30 10.53
N ARG A 78 -3.65 -5.60 10.51
CA ARG A 78 -4.85 -6.17 11.10
C ARG A 78 -4.60 -6.43 12.58
N VAL A 79 -5.38 -5.83 13.46
CA VAL A 79 -5.35 -6.08 14.90
C VAL A 79 -6.63 -6.78 15.31
N PHE A 80 -6.52 -7.87 16.05
CA PHE A 80 -7.68 -8.64 16.50
C PHE A 80 -7.43 -9.20 17.89
N LEU A 81 -8.49 -9.59 18.58
CA LEU A 81 -8.38 -10.18 19.91
C LEU A 81 -7.69 -11.53 19.82
N SER A 82 -6.69 -11.78 20.67
CA SER A 82 -6.00 -13.06 20.74
C SER A 82 -6.95 -14.22 21.06
N SER A 83 -8.05 -13.93 21.78
CA SER A 83 -9.12 -14.86 22.11
C SER A 83 -10.13 -15.12 20.97
N CYS A 84 -10.25 -14.22 19.99
CA CYS A 84 -11.21 -14.32 18.90
C CYS A 84 -10.57 -13.89 17.57
N ARG A 85 -10.26 -14.87 16.72
CA ARG A 85 -9.51 -14.65 15.47
C ARG A 85 -10.36 -14.28 14.26
N ASN A 86 -11.68 -14.18 14.43
CA ASN A 86 -12.57 -14.08 13.28
C ASN A 86 -12.58 -12.69 12.65
N LYS A 87 -12.48 -11.63 13.47
CA LYS A 87 -12.59 -10.25 12.99
C LYS A 87 -11.58 -9.34 13.66
N GLY A 88 -11.06 -8.39 12.89
CA GLY A 88 -10.11 -7.39 13.36
C GLY A 88 -10.42 -5.98 12.88
N TRP A 89 -9.53 -5.08 13.29
CA TRP A 89 -9.48 -3.68 12.89
C TRP A 89 -8.25 -3.45 12.02
N LEU A 90 -8.35 -2.47 11.14
CA LEU A 90 -7.28 -2.01 10.27
C LEU A 90 -6.67 -0.74 10.87
N ILE A 91 -5.37 -0.81 11.19
CA ILE A 91 -4.60 0.35 11.64
C ILE A 91 -3.42 0.60 10.70
N LYS A 92 -2.91 1.83 10.69
CA LYS A 92 -1.70 2.19 9.95
C LYS A 92 -0.71 2.87 10.87
N THR A 93 0.53 2.40 10.87
CA THR A 93 1.60 3.00 11.70
C THR A 93 2.80 3.36 10.86
N GLN A 94 3.48 4.44 11.25
CA GLN A 94 4.75 4.88 10.68
C GLN A 94 5.80 4.96 11.78
N ASP A 95 7.01 4.48 11.50
CA ASP A 95 8.14 4.62 12.42
C ASP A 95 8.67 6.06 12.33
N VAL A 96 8.73 6.75 13.48
CA VAL A 96 9.30 8.09 13.61
C VAL A 96 10.66 7.97 14.29
N SER A 97 11.71 8.36 13.56
CA SER A 97 13.06 8.47 14.13
C SER A 97 13.25 9.87 14.72
N GLU A 98 13.03 10.03 16.04
CA GLU A 98 13.34 11.28 16.74
C GLU A 98 14.79 11.31 17.24
N THR A 99 15.35 10.16 17.65
CA THR A 99 16.76 10.01 18.07
C THR A 99 17.25 8.57 17.84
N ARG A 100 18.58 8.34 17.83
CA ARG A 100 19.21 7.01 17.58
C ARG A 100 18.81 5.92 18.59
N SER A 101 18.14 6.24 19.70
CA SER A 101 17.84 5.30 20.79
C SER A 101 16.37 4.92 20.94
N GLU A 102 15.41 5.69 20.42
CA GLU A 102 13.97 5.37 20.54
C GLU A 102 13.24 5.52 19.20
N THR A 103 12.69 4.41 18.71
CA THR A 103 11.77 4.40 17.56
C THR A 103 10.36 4.51 18.12
N ARG A 104 9.73 5.68 17.98
CA ARG A 104 8.31 5.85 18.32
C ARG A 104 7.47 5.53 17.11
N LYS A 105 6.38 4.81 17.31
CA LYS A 105 5.39 4.57 16.27
C LYS A 105 4.34 5.67 16.31
N LYS A 106 4.08 6.27 15.17
CA LYS A 106 2.99 7.22 14.97
C LYS A 106 1.82 6.51 14.32
N LEU A 107 0.64 6.66 14.90
CA LEU A 107 -0.59 6.16 14.31
C LEU A 107 -1.06 7.14 13.23
N LEU A 108 -1.49 6.60 12.10
CA LEU A 108 -1.99 7.35 10.96
C LEU A 108 -3.40 6.88 10.61
N HIS A 109 -4.23 7.80 10.11
CA HIS A 109 -5.50 7.45 9.49
C HIS A 109 -5.25 6.51 8.30
N PRO A 110 -5.85 5.31 8.25
CA PRO A 110 -5.49 4.28 7.27
C PRO A 110 -5.56 4.76 5.83
N LEU A 111 -6.58 5.53 5.45
CA LEU A 111 -6.76 5.98 4.07
C LEU A 111 -6.02 7.27 3.72
N SER A 112 -5.83 8.20 4.66
CA SER A 112 -5.34 9.55 4.34
C SER A 112 -3.93 9.87 4.83
N ARG A 113 -3.30 8.96 5.59
CA ARG A 113 -2.04 9.18 6.32
C ARG A 113 -2.06 10.34 7.32
N VAL A 114 -3.20 10.97 7.58
CA VAL A 114 -3.28 12.06 8.56
C VAL A 114 -2.91 11.50 9.95
N PRO A 115 -1.98 12.14 10.68
CA PRO A 115 -1.68 11.78 12.06
C PRO A 115 -2.93 11.63 12.92
N MET A 116 -3.03 10.54 13.67
CA MET A 116 -4.05 10.36 14.69
C MET A 116 -3.43 10.62 16.06
N ASP A 117 -4.12 11.42 16.88
CA ASP A 117 -3.79 11.56 18.29
C ASP A 117 -4.18 10.26 19.00
N SER A 118 -3.19 9.42 19.32
CA SER A 118 -3.40 8.26 20.20
C SER A 118 -3.36 8.72 21.65
N SER A 119 -4.23 8.16 22.49
CA SER A 119 -4.36 8.49 23.93
C SER A 119 -3.15 8.07 24.81
N GLN A 120 -1.94 7.94 24.25
CA GLN A 120 -0.73 7.34 24.85
C GLN A 120 -0.90 5.87 25.30
N GLN A 121 -2.00 5.20 24.94
CA GLN A 121 -2.23 3.80 25.29
C GLN A 121 -1.27 2.90 24.50
N THR A 122 -0.52 2.08 25.24
CA THR A 122 0.28 1.00 24.66
C THR A 122 -0.63 -0.18 24.34
N LEU A 123 -0.57 -0.70 23.11
CA LEU A 123 -1.31 -1.90 22.73
C LEU A 123 -0.76 -3.13 23.47
N ASP A 124 -1.61 -3.79 24.28
CA ASP A 124 -1.23 -5.04 24.94
C ASP A 124 -1.23 -6.21 23.94
N LEU A 125 -0.04 -6.75 23.66
CA LEU A 125 0.14 -7.87 22.74
C LEU A 125 -0.25 -9.24 23.34
N LEU A 126 -0.61 -9.30 24.63
CA LEU A 126 -1.25 -10.47 25.23
C LEU A 126 -2.73 -10.52 24.87
N GLU A 127 -3.41 -9.38 24.96
CA GLU A 127 -4.82 -9.24 24.60
C GLU A 127 -5.04 -9.21 23.09
N TYR A 128 -4.16 -8.54 22.36
CA TYR A 128 -4.30 -8.32 20.92
C TYR A 128 -3.19 -8.96 20.10
N THR A 129 -3.61 -9.56 18.99
CA THR A 129 -2.74 -10.11 17.96
C THR A 129 -2.69 -9.14 16.78
N VAL A 130 -1.48 -8.71 16.41
CA VAL A 130 -1.23 -7.77 15.29
C VAL A 130 -0.62 -8.48 14.08
N SER A 131 -1.18 -8.38 12.89
CA SER A 131 -0.60 -8.93 11.66
C SER A 131 -0.37 -7.81 10.66
N GLU A 132 0.83 -7.71 10.10
CA GLU A 132 1.08 -6.80 8.98
C GLU A 132 0.38 -7.34 7.74
N ILE A 133 -0.27 -6.47 6.97
CA ILE A 133 -1.01 -6.87 5.76
C ILE A 133 -0.49 -6.19 4.50
N HIS A 134 0.05 -4.97 4.63
CA HIS A 134 0.49 -4.18 3.49
C HIS A 134 1.49 -3.11 3.93
N GLN A 135 2.43 -2.76 3.05
CA GLN A 135 3.38 -1.67 3.29
C GLN A 135 3.13 -0.54 2.30
N SER A 136 3.34 0.69 2.74
CA SER A 136 3.34 1.87 1.88
C SER A 136 4.54 2.75 2.19
N TYR A 137 4.98 3.54 1.21
CA TYR A 137 6.12 4.41 1.35
C TYR A 137 5.75 5.84 0.98
N ASP A 138 6.47 6.77 1.54
CA ASP A 138 6.34 8.20 1.26
C ASP A 138 7.74 8.81 1.22
N VAL A 139 7.90 9.86 0.42
CA VAL A 139 9.15 10.60 0.31
C VAL A 139 8.87 12.02 0.76
N HIS A 140 9.53 12.40 1.84
CA HIS A 140 9.39 13.73 2.43
C HIS A 140 10.71 14.47 2.52
N LYS A 141 10.62 15.80 2.51
CA LYS A 141 11.78 16.68 2.70
C LYS A 141 12.25 16.60 4.16
N TYR A 142 13.57 16.63 4.37
CA TYR A 142 14.15 16.69 5.72
C TYR A 142 13.53 17.87 6.53
N HIS A 143 12.80 17.55 7.60
CA HIS A 143 12.03 18.47 8.47
C HIS A 143 10.90 19.29 7.80
N LYS A 144 10.29 18.83 6.70
CA LYS A 144 9.23 19.56 5.97
C LYS A 144 8.11 18.64 5.44
N THR A 145 7.18 19.21 4.67
CA THR A 145 6.05 18.56 3.99
C THR A 145 6.50 17.48 2.98
N SER A 146 5.60 16.51 2.72
CA SER A 146 5.77 15.48 1.68
C SER A 146 5.97 16.13 0.30
N TYR A 147 6.64 15.40 -0.61
CA TYR A 147 6.67 15.74 -2.04
C TYR A 147 5.36 15.41 -2.77
N ASN A 148 4.38 14.82 -2.06
CA ASN A 148 3.07 14.45 -2.60
C ASN A 148 3.16 13.50 -3.80
N PHE A 149 4.04 12.50 -3.72
CA PHE A 149 4.02 11.41 -4.69
C PHE A 149 2.67 10.67 -4.62
N ALA A 150 2.05 10.39 -5.77
CA ALA A 150 0.80 9.63 -5.86
C ALA A 150 0.96 8.19 -5.33
N ARG A 151 2.14 7.59 -5.55
CA ARG A 151 2.58 6.36 -4.89
C ARG A 151 4.10 6.23 -4.99
N VAL A 152 4.71 5.63 -3.96
CA VAL A 152 6.13 5.30 -3.90
C VAL A 152 6.28 3.79 -3.67
N VAL A 153 7.17 3.16 -4.44
CA VAL A 153 7.50 1.74 -4.31
C VAL A 153 8.99 1.54 -4.08
N LEU A 154 9.32 0.47 -3.37
CA LEU A 154 10.69 0.08 -3.05
C LEU A 154 10.95 -1.35 -3.52
N THR A 155 11.96 -1.52 -4.38
CA THR A 155 12.39 -2.83 -4.87
C THR A 155 13.90 -2.99 -4.68
N ASP A 156 14.29 -3.87 -3.76
CA ASP A 156 15.68 -4.13 -3.36
C ASP A 156 16.43 -2.85 -2.92
N LYS A 157 17.08 -2.18 -3.88
CA LYS A 157 17.79 -0.91 -3.71
C LYS A 157 17.20 0.28 -4.45
N PHE A 158 16.22 0.07 -5.32
CA PHE A 158 15.63 1.13 -6.11
C PHE A 158 14.36 1.66 -5.44
N VAL A 159 14.26 2.98 -5.37
CA VAL A 159 13.02 3.68 -4.99
C VAL A 159 12.46 4.28 -6.26
N PHE A 160 11.18 4.00 -6.53
CA PHE A 160 10.44 4.65 -7.62
C PHE A 160 9.24 5.41 -7.02
N GLY A 161 8.86 6.52 -7.64
CA GLY A 161 7.64 7.23 -7.27
C GLY A 161 7.06 8.01 -8.44
N VAL A 162 5.74 8.10 -8.46
CA VAL A 162 4.98 8.98 -9.37
C VAL A 162 4.79 10.33 -8.69
N ASN A 163 5.38 11.40 -9.23
CA ASN A 163 5.34 12.73 -8.61
C ASN A 163 3.98 13.44 -8.83
N ASP A 164 3.86 14.67 -8.34
CA ASP A 164 2.68 15.54 -8.49
C ASP A 164 2.43 16.03 -9.92
N LYS A 165 3.40 15.80 -10.83
CA LYS A 165 3.30 16.05 -12.27
C LYS A 165 3.05 14.78 -13.07
N GLU A 166 2.68 13.68 -12.39
CA GLU A 166 2.40 12.39 -13.02
C GLU A 166 3.64 11.78 -13.70
N GLU A 167 4.86 12.17 -13.31
CA GLU A 167 6.09 11.60 -13.88
C GLU A 167 6.64 10.52 -12.95
N ILE A 168 7.18 9.44 -13.52
CA ILE A 168 7.91 8.43 -12.74
C ILE A 168 9.35 8.87 -12.58
N TRP A 169 9.82 8.85 -11.34
CA TRP A 169 11.21 9.11 -10.99
C TRP A 169 11.74 7.99 -10.12
N TRP A 170 13.04 7.72 -10.25
CA TRP A 170 13.70 6.70 -9.44
C TRP A 170 15.05 7.15 -8.92
N CYS A 171 15.50 6.54 -7.83
CA CYS A 171 16.88 6.67 -7.35
C CYS A 171 17.41 5.36 -6.77
N ASN A 172 18.74 5.19 -6.81
CA ASN A 172 19.42 4.11 -6.13
C ASN A 172 19.67 4.49 -4.66
N ASN A 173 19.31 3.57 -3.77
CA ASN A 173 19.35 3.71 -2.31
C ASN A 173 20.48 2.89 -1.68
N GLU A 174 21.43 2.38 -2.47
CA GLU A 174 22.70 1.92 -1.93
C GLU A 174 23.42 3.11 -1.28
N GLU A 175 23.83 2.94 -0.02
CA GLU A 175 24.64 3.89 0.75
C GLU A 175 26.01 4.06 0.08
N SER A 176 26.09 4.78 -1.04
CA SER A 176 27.36 5.10 -1.69
C SER A 176 28.01 6.24 -0.92
N ASN A 177 29.13 5.95 -0.28
CA ASN A 177 30.06 6.93 0.31
C ASN A 177 30.77 7.81 -0.74
N ASP A 178 30.33 7.76 -2.00
CA ASP A 178 30.92 8.54 -3.10
C ASP A 178 30.11 9.81 -3.32
N ASP A 179 30.83 10.93 -3.42
CA ASP A 179 30.36 12.29 -3.76
C ASP A 179 29.70 12.39 -5.15
N ASN A 180 29.45 11.26 -5.82
CA ASN A 180 28.70 11.25 -7.07
C ASN A 180 27.20 11.28 -6.74
N ASN A 181 26.65 12.49 -6.81
CA ASN A 181 25.25 12.84 -6.61
C ASN A 181 24.35 11.81 -7.34
N ASN A 182 23.82 10.79 -6.65
CA ASN A 182 22.84 9.84 -7.20
C ASN A 182 21.51 10.57 -7.39
N VAL A 183 21.44 11.47 -8.37
CA VAL A 183 20.26 12.31 -8.63
C VAL A 183 19.10 11.40 -9.06
N TRP A 184 17.90 11.77 -8.63
CA TRP A 184 16.70 11.14 -9.13
C TRP A 184 16.64 11.23 -10.65
N THR A 185 16.36 10.12 -11.31
CA THR A 185 16.31 10.03 -12.76
C THR A 185 14.86 9.80 -13.19
N ARG A 186 14.39 10.58 -14.17
CA ARG A 186 13.05 10.40 -14.74
C ARG A 186 13.04 9.15 -15.61
N VAL A 187 12.00 8.35 -15.46
CA VAL A 187 11.66 7.28 -16.38
C VAL A 187 10.67 7.86 -17.39
N SER A 188 11.01 7.76 -18.67
CA SER A 188 10.16 8.24 -19.77
C SER A 188 10.47 7.44 -21.02
N ASP A 189 9.46 7.29 -21.86
CA ASP A 189 9.56 6.76 -23.22
C ASP A 189 8.89 7.75 -24.19
N GLU A 190 9.17 7.64 -25.49
CA GLU A 190 8.54 8.49 -26.52
C GLU A 190 7.01 8.29 -26.56
N GLU A 191 6.51 7.12 -26.17
CA GLU A 191 5.08 6.77 -26.19
C GLU A 191 4.39 6.98 -24.82
N ALA A 192 5.15 7.09 -23.72
CA ALA A 192 4.62 7.26 -22.37
C ALA A 192 5.46 8.20 -21.50
N GLU A 193 4.91 9.38 -21.25
CA GLU A 193 5.55 10.42 -20.44
C GLU A 193 4.92 10.61 -19.05
N TYR A 194 3.65 10.24 -18.87
CA TYR A 194 2.84 10.54 -17.70
C TYR A 194 2.06 9.31 -17.18
N PHE A 195 1.97 9.21 -15.87
CA PHE A 195 1.55 8.04 -15.11
C PHE A 195 0.70 8.43 -13.90
N SER A 196 -0.37 7.67 -13.70
CA SER A 196 -1.31 7.81 -12.59
C SER A 196 -0.89 6.98 -11.37
N ASP A 197 -0.24 5.84 -11.58
CA ASP A 197 0.12 4.93 -10.48
C ASP A 197 1.30 4.02 -10.80
N ILE A 198 1.88 3.41 -9.77
CA ILE A 198 2.98 2.45 -9.84
C ILE A 198 2.85 1.36 -8.78
N ILE A 199 3.15 0.10 -9.08
CA ILE A 199 3.03 -1.01 -8.12
C ILE A 199 4.16 -2.01 -8.32
N VAL A 200 4.52 -2.72 -7.24
CA VAL A 200 5.34 -3.92 -7.32
C VAL A 200 4.41 -5.13 -7.28
N HIS A 201 4.36 -5.89 -8.35
CA HIS A 201 3.57 -7.12 -8.43
C HIS A 201 4.47 -8.28 -8.84
N LYS A 202 4.43 -9.38 -8.09
CA LYS A 202 5.27 -10.57 -8.31
C LYS A 202 6.77 -10.27 -8.48
N GLY A 203 7.26 -9.22 -7.81
CA GLY A 203 8.68 -8.81 -7.84
C GLY A 203 9.07 -7.94 -9.04
N GLN A 204 8.14 -7.63 -9.94
CA GLN A 204 8.33 -6.70 -11.05
C GLN A 204 7.61 -5.37 -10.78
N ILE A 205 8.04 -4.30 -11.43
CA ILE A 205 7.44 -2.98 -11.29
C ILE A 205 6.54 -2.72 -12.49
N TYR A 206 5.31 -2.30 -12.21
CA TYR A 206 4.33 -1.92 -13.21
C TYR A 206 3.87 -0.49 -12.94
N ALA A 207 3.74 0.28 -14.01
CA ALA A 207 3.23 1.64 -14.01
C ALA A 207 1.92 1.69 -14.81
N LEU A 208 1.04 2.62 -14.46
CA LEU A 208 -0.21 2.87 -15.15
C LEU A 208 -0.15 4.27 -15.75
N ASP A 209 -0.23 4.36 -17.07
CA ASP A 209 -0.22 5.66 -17.75
C ASP A 209 -1.59 6.38 -17.65
N LEU A 210 -1.67 7.60 -18.17
CA LEU A 210 -2.93 8.36 -18.22
C LEU A 210 -3.93 7.82 -19.24
N ASN A 211 -3.51 6.96 -20.16
CA ASN A 211 -4.37 6.29 -21.14
C ASN A 211 -4.83 4.91 -20.64
N SER A 212 -4.59 4.60 -19.37
CA SER A 212 -4.89 3.30 -18.76
C SER A 212 -4.20 2.10 -19.43
N ALA A 213 -3.01 2.30 -20.01
CA ALA A 213 -2.10 1.23 -20.38
C ALA A 213 -1.13 0.94 -19.23
N ILE A 214 -0.80 -0.34 -19.07
CA ILE A 214 0.20 -0.78 -18.11
C ILE A 214 1.56 -0.81 -18.79
N TRP A 215 2.58 -0.37 -18.07
CA TRP A 215 3.97 -0.39 -18.50
C TRP A 215 4.80 -1.18 -17.49
N TRP A 216 5.57 -2.15 -17.95
CA TRP A 216 6.54 -2.85 -17.12
C TRP A 216 7.87 -2.08 -17.12
N ILE A 217 8.47 -1.88 -15.94
CA ILE A 217 9.78 -1.24 -15.78
C ILE A 217 10.86 -2.31 -15.59
N SER A 218 11.83 -2.36 -16.51
CA SER A 218 13.00 -3.25 -16.45
C SER A 218 13.94 -2.77 -15.34
N LEU A 219 14.25 -3.62 -14.36
CA LEU A 219 15.19 -3.26 -13.27
C LEU A 219 16.66 -3.29 -13.70
N SER A 220 16.97 -3.93 -14.84
CA SER A 220 18.32 -4.01 -15.39
C SER A 220 18.64 -2.82 -16.27
N GLU A 221 17.71 -2.44 -17.15
CA GLU A 221 17.90 -1.36 -18.13
C GLU A 221 17.30 -0.04 -17.63
N LEU A 222 16.35 -0.10 -16.69
CA LEU A 222 15.60 1.06 -16.18
C LEU A 222 14.75 1.74 -17.26
N GLU A 223 14.42 0.97 -18.30
CA GLU A 223 13.52 1.31 -19.41
C GLU A 223 12.11 0.75 -19.16
N ILE A 224 11.14 1.26 -19.90
CA ILE A 224 9.73 0.86 -19.80
C ILE A 224 9.25 0.18 -21.08
N PHE A 225 8.37 -0.79 -20.91
CA PHE A 225 7.81 -1.57 -22.00
C PHE A 225 6.31 -1.71 -21.80
N GLN A 226 5.52 -1.43 -22.83
CA GLN A 226 4.07 -1.55 -22.74
C GLN A 226 3.67 -3.01 -22.46
N TYR A 227 2.80 -3.18 -21.48
CA TYR A 227 2.31 -4.46 -21.00
C TYR A 227 0.82 -4.62 -21.36
N GLY A 228 0.58 -5.11 -22.58
CA GLY A 228 -0.76 -5.32 -23.11
C GLY A 228 -1.44 -4.03 -23.59
N PRO A 229 -2.68 -4.14 -24.11
CA PRO A 229 -3.42 -2.99 -24.59
C PRO A 229 -3.86 -2.07 -23.44
N SER A 230 -4.27 -0.84 -23.77
CA SER A 230 -4.98 0.04 -22.84
C SER A 230 -6.35 -0.52 -22.45
N THR A 231 -6.83 -0.21 -21.25
CA THR A 231 -8.22 -0.55 -20.89
C THR A 231 -9.21 0.25 -21.75
N PRO A 232 -10.43 -0.29 -21.99
CA PRO A 232 -11.49 0.47 -22.63
C PRO A 232 -11.74 1.78 -21.90
N MET A 233 -11.70 2.89 -22.66
CA MET A 233 -11.93 4.24 -22.17
C MET A 233 -13.25 4.83 -22.71
N ASP A 234 -14.18 3.96 -23.12
CA ASP A 234 -15.52 4.30 -23.59
C ASP A 234 -16.42 4.74 -22.42
N TYR A 235 -16.08 5.86 -21.78
CA TYR A 235 -16.87 6.48 -20.73
C TYR A 235 -17.72 7.60 -21.37
N TYR A 236 -19.04 7.57 -21.14
CA TYR A 236 -20.00 8.54 -21.69
C TYR A 236 -19.71 9.99 -21.21
N GLU A 237 -20.21 10.95 -22.00
CA GLU A 237 -20.00 12.42 -22.01
C GLU A 237 -20.13 13.23 -20.68
N PHE A 238 -20.34 12.63 -19.50
CA PHE A 238 -20.73 13.38 -18.29
C PHE A 238 -19.92 13.12 -17.00
N ASP A 239 -19.13 12.05 -16.92
CA ASP A 239 -18.33 11.71 -15.74
C ASP A 239 -16.85 11.60 -16.13
N ASP A 240 -15.99 12.29 -15.39
CA ASP A 240 -14.54 12.31 -15.66
C ASP A 240 -13.84 11.19 -14.86
N CYS A 241 -12.92 10.49 -15.51
CA CYS A 241 -12.12 9.45 -14.86
C CYS A 241 -10.98 10.10 -14.08
N LYS A 242 -11.31 10.62 -12.90
CA LYS A 242 -10.41 11.42 -12.07
C LYS A 242 -9.15 10.68 -11.63
N ASP A 243 -9.27 9.41 -11.25
CA ASP A 243 -8.16 8.67 -10.64
C ASP A 243 -8.14 7.23 -11.14
N LYS A 244 -6.93 6.72 -11.35
CA LYS A 244 -6.62 5.41 -11.91
C LYS A 244 -5.57 4.77 -11.02
N ARG A 245 -5.88 3.59 -10.46
CA ARG A 245 -4.99 2.92 -9.50
C ARG A 245 -4.77 1.46 -9.86
N LEU A 246 -3.56 0.99 -9.62
CA LEU A 246 -3.20 -0.41 -9.68
C LEU A 246 -3.44 -1.07 -8.32
N VAL A 247 -4.00 -2.27 -8.35
CA VAL A 247 -4.26 -3.11 -7.17
C VAL A 247 -4.00 -4.57 -7.50
N GLU A 248 -3.48 -5.33 -6.54
CA GLU A 248 -3.44 -6.80 -6.63
C GLU A 248 -4.73 -7.42 -6.08
N PHE A 249 -5.37 -8.27 -6.87
CA PHE A 249 -6.57 -9.00 -6.49
C PHE A 249 -6.47 -10.45 -6.95
N CYS A 250 -6.57 -11.39 -6.00
CA CYS A 250 -6.43 -12.84 -6.25
C CYS A 250 -5.15 -13.23 -7.01
N GLY A 251 -4.05 -12.51 -6.77
CA GLY A 251 -2.77 -12.74 -7.45
C GLY A 251 -2.72 -12.23 -8.89
N GLU A 252 -3.74 -11.51 -9.35
CA GLU A 252 -3.81 -10.84 -10.65
C GLU A 252 -3.66 -9.32 -10.46
N LEU A 253 -3.09 -8.65 -11.46
CA LEU A 253 -3.01 -7.20 -11.50
C LEU A 253 -4.32 -6.63 -12.05
N CYS A 254 -4.93 -5.72 -11.30
CA CYS A 254 -6.17 -5.06 -11.67
C CYS A 254 -5.99 -3.54 -11.71
N ILE A 255 -6.81 -2.88 -12.53
CA ILE A 255 -6.92 -1.43 -12.63
C ILE A 255 -8.25 -1.01 -12.02
N ILE A 256 -8.22 0.00 -11.14
CA ILE A 256 -9.40 0.68 -10.61
C ILE A 256 -9.50 2.03 -11.31
N HIS A 257 -10.64 2.31 -11.93
CA HIS A 257 -11.02 3.65 -12.37
C HIS A 257 -12.01 4.25 -11.38
N ARG A 258 -11.72 5.46 -10.91
CA ARG A 258 -12.63 6.27 -10.08
C ARG A 258 -13.22 7.39 -10.93
N PHE A 259 -14.54 7.43 -10.99
CA PHE A 259 -15.29 8.45 -11.73
C PHE A 259 -15.81 9.52 -10.79
N CYS A 260 -15.69 10.77 -11.21
CA CYS A 260 -16.17 11.92 -10.45
C CYS A 260 -17.05 12.81 -11.32
N LYS A 261 -17.94 13.54 -10.64
CA LYS A 261 -18.76 14.58 -11.26
C LYS A 261 -18.70 15.85 -10.44
N THR A 262 -18.65 16.98 -11.13
CA THR A 262 -18.70 18.29 -10.51
C THR A 262 -20.14 18.76 -10.35
N PHE A 263 -20.52 19.08 -9.12
CA PHE A 263 -21.83 19.60 -8.74
C PHE A 263 -21.71 21.04 -8.25
N ARG A 264 -22.61 21.92 -8.69
CA ARG A 264 -22.64 23.30 -8.22
C ARG A 264 -23.55 23.44 -7.00
N VAL A 265 -22.97 23.54 -5.81
CA VAL A 265 -23.70 23.70 -4.54
C VAL A 265 -23.48 25.10 -3.99
N ARG A 266 -24.55 25.89 -3.82
CA ARG A 266 -24.48 27.27 -3.28
C ARG A 266 -23.43 28.14 -3.98
N ARG A 267 -23.32 28.01 -5.32
CA ARG A 267 -22.32 28.70 -6.19
C ARG A 267 -20.87 28.25 -6.02
N VAL A 268 -20.61 27.15 -5.30
CA VAL A 268 -19.30 26.51 -5.19
C VAL A 268 -19.34 25.19 -5.95
N ASP A 269 -18.32 24.93 -6.76
CA ASP A 269 -18.17 23.66 -7.46
C ASP A 269 -17.56 22.62 -6.52
N VAL A 270 -18.32 21.56 -6.29
CA VAL A 270 -18.00 20.44 -5.42
C VAL A 270 -17.95 19.19 -6.29
N GLU A 271 -16.77 18.63 -6.43
CA GLU A 271 -16.58 17.36 -7.07
C GLU A 271 -16.89 16.22 -6.09
N ARG A 272 -17.55 15.18 -6.58
CA ARG A 272 -17.85 13.97 -5.82
C ARG A 272 -17.65 12.74 -6.66
N THR A 273 -17.19 11.67 -6.04
CA THR A 273 -17.10 10.35 -6.66
C THR A 273 -18.50 9.82 -6.96
N THR A 274 -18.75 9.47 -8.22
CA THR A 274 -20.02 8.91 -8.70
C THR A 274 -19.97 7.41 -8.90
N GLY A 275 -18.78 6.84 -9.11
CA GLY A 275 -18.66 5.40 -9.26
C GLY A 275 -17.23 4.91 -9.44
N PHE A 276 -17.12 3.60 -9.50
CA PHE A 276 -15.88 2.91 -9.78
C PHE A 276 -16.10 1.80 -10.80
N LYS A 277 -15.05 1.50 -11.57
CA LYS A 277 -14.95 0.27 -12.34
C LYS A 277 -13.62 -0.39 -12.08
N VAL A 278 -13.63 -1.72 -12.09
CA VAL A 278 -12.44 -2.54 -11.86
C VAL A 278 -12.23 -3.40 -13.08
N TYR A 279 -11.00 -3.46 -13.58
CA TYR A 279 -10.63 -4.22 -14.77
C TYR A 279 -9.51 -5.18 -14.45
N LYS A 280 -9.56 -6.37 -15.06
CA LYS A 280 -8.47 -7.33 -15.05
C LYS A 280 -8.15 -7.81 -16.45
N MET A 281 -6.89 -8.15 -16.71
CA MET A 281 -6.48 -8.64 -18.01
C MET A 281 -6.93 -10.10 -18.17
N ASN A 282 -7.70 -10.38 -19.21
CA ASN A 282 -7.88 -11.73 -19.72
C ASN A 282 -6.68 -12.06 -20.60
N MET A 283 -5.74 -12.85 -20.08
CA MET A 283 -4.50 -13.22 -20.79
C MET A 283 -4.75 -14.07 -22.05
N GLU A 284 -5.88 -14.80 -22.12
CA GLU A 284 -6.19 -15.63 -23.29
C GLU A 284 -6.67 -14.79 -24.47
N LEU A 285 -7.50 -13.78 -24.17
CA LEU A 285 -8.09 -12.88 -25.18
C LEU A 285 -7.27 -11.59 -25.37
N VAL A 286 -6.28 -11.35 -24.51
CA VAL A 286 -5.46 -10.13 -24.45
C VAL A 286 -6.36 -8.89 -24.41
N GLU A 287 -7.35 -8.92 -23.52
CA GLU A 287 -8.32 -7.84 -23.35
C GLU A 287 -8.58 -7.55 -21.88
N TRP A 288 -8.94 -6.30 -21.58
CA TRP A 288 -9.36 -5.91 -20.24
C TRP A 288 -10.83 -6.19 -20.03
N VAL A 289 -11.14 -7.03 -19.05
CA VAL A 289 -12.50 -7.41 -18.71
C VAL A 289 -12.90 -6.77 -17.39
N GLU A 290 -14.10 -6.19 -17.35
CA GLU A 290 -14.67 -5.61 -16.14
C GLU A 290 -14.96 -6.68 -15.08
N VAL A 291 -14.46 -6.46 -13.87
CA VAL A 291 -14.73 -7.27 -12.69
C VAL A 291 -16.04 -6.79 -12.07
N LYS A 292 -17.10 -7.59 -12.22
CA LYS A 292 -18.44 -7.28 -11.71
C LYS A 292 -18.62 -7.53 -10.21
N SER A 293 -17.76 -8.37 -9.63
CA SER A 293 -17.83 -8.69 -8.20
C SER A 293 -16.45 -9.01 -7.65
N LEU A 294 -16.14 -8.44 -6.48
CA LEU A 294 -14.96 -8.77 -5.68
C LEU A 294 -15.21 -9.94 -4.72
N GLY A 295 -16.42 -10.51 -4.68
CA GLY A 295 -16.80 -11.53 -3.70
C GLY A 295 -16.72 -11.00 -2.26
N ASP A 296 -16.21 -11.81 -1.33
CA ASP A 296 -15.94 -11.45 0.08
C ASP A 296 -14.70 -10.55 0.23
N ASN A 297 -14.37 -9.74 -0.78
CA ASN A 297 -13.25 -8.82 -0.69
C ASN A 297 -13.74 -7.37 -0.76
N ALA A 298 -12.94 -6.50 -0.13
CA ALA A 298 -13.02 -5.06 -0.31
C ALA A 298 -11.66 -4.51 -0.74
N PHE A 299 -11.68 -3.44 -1.50
CA PHE A 299 -10.47 -2.66 -1.77
C PHE A 299 -10.38 -1.48 -0.80
N VAL A 300 -9.17 -1.26 -0.30
CA VAL A 300 -8.80 -0.05 0.45
C VAL A 300 -7.98 0.82 -0.48
N MET A 301 -8.58 1.91 -0.97
CA MET A 301 -7.94 2.90 -1.84
C MET A 301 -7.48 4.08 -0.97
N ALA A 302 -6.28 3.94 -0.40
CA ALA A 302 -5.63 5.00 0.36
C ALA A 302 -4.88 5.98 -0.55
N THR A 303 -4.54 7.15 -0.02
CA THR A 303 -3.80 8.19 -0.77
C THR A 303 -2.44 7.70 -1.25
N ASP A 304 -1.75 6.85 -0.49
CA ASP A 304 -0.40 6.36 -0.76
C ASP A 304 -0.32 4.87 -1.14
N SER A 305 -1.46 4.18 -1.23
CA SER A 305 -1.49 2.73 -1.46
C SER A 305 -2.88 2.25 -1.88
N CYS A 306 -2.96 1.16 -2.61
CA CYS A 306 -4.22 0.46 -2.87
C CYS A 306 -4.01 -1.05 -2.74
N PHE A 307 -4.86 -1.72 -1.97
CA PHE A 307 -4.76 -3.15 -1.71
C PHE A 307 -6.13 -3.77 -1.41
N SER A 308 -6.21 -5.09 -1.50
CA SER A 308 -7.40 -5.87 -1.19
C SER A 308 -7.35 -6.45 0.22
N VAL A 309 -8.52 -6.55 0.86
CA VAL A 309 -8.74 -7.23 2.14
C VAL A 309 -9.92 -8.19 2.00
N VAL A 310 -9.93 -9.25 2.80
CA VAL A 310 -11.09 -10.14 2.93
C VAL A 310 -12.07 -9.47 3.89
N SER A 311 -13.29 -9.19 3.48
CA SER A 311 -14.25 -8.39 4.24
C SER A 311 -14.70 -9.10 5.52
N SER A 312 -14.95 -10.41 5.44
CA SER A 312 -15.31 -11.23 6.60
C SER A 312 -14.28 -11.22 7.75
N ASP A 313 -13.02 -10.87 7.46
CA ASP A 313 -11.92 -10.78 8.40
C ASP A 313 -11.93 -9.48 9.25
N TYR A 314 -12.84 -8.54 8.97
CA TYR A 314 -12.86 -7.22 9.62
C TYR A 314 -14.24 -6.87 10.19
N TYR A 315 -14.24 -6.09 11.27
CA TYR A 315 -15.49 -5.57 11.84
C TYR A 315 -16.11 -4.56 10.89
N GLY A 316 -17.33 -4.84 10.45
CA GLY A 316 -18.09 -3.91 9.62
C GLY A 316 -17.55 -3.73 8.19
N CYS A 317 -16.54 -4.46 7.74
CA CYS A 317 -16.12 -4.36 6.35
C CYS A 317 -17.20 -4.96 5.43
N LEU A 318 -17.63 -4.20 4.44
CA LEU A 318 -18.59 -4.64 3.43
C LEU A 318 -17.86 -5.50 2.40
N GLU A 319 -18.49 -6.60 1.99
CA GLU A 319 -18.06 -7.35 0.82
C GLU A 319 -18.37 -6.58 -0.47
N ASN A 320 -17.66 -6.93 -1.55
CA ASN A 320 -17.85 -6.35 -2.86
C ASN A 320 -17.82 -4.80 -2.87
N ALA A 321 -16.88 -4.21 -2.12
CA ALA A 321 -16.85 -2.78 -1.84
C ALA A 321 -15.47 -2.14 -2.03
N ILE A 322 -15.45 -0.83 -2.23
CA ILE A 322 -14.22 -0.01 -2.34
C ILE A 322 -14.31 1.12 -1.32
N TYR A 323 -13.37 1.14 -0.38
CA TYR A 323 -13.24 2.19 0.61
C TYR A 323 -12.25 3.25 0.14
N PHE A 324 -12.64 4.51 0.19
CA PHE A 324 -11.85 5.64 -0.32
C PHE A 324 -12.10 6.92 0.50
N THR A 325 -11.28 7.94 0.29
CA THR A 325 -11.49 9.29 0.82
C THR A 325 -11.60 10.29 -0.32
N GLU A 326 -12.41 11.33 -0.13
CA GLU A 326 -12.45 12.46 -1.05
C GLU A 326 -11.27 13.41 -0.79
N GLU A 327 -10.74 14.03 -1.83
CA GLU A 327 -9.55 14.89 -1.74
C GLU A 327 -9.73 16.08 -0.80
N LYS A 328 -10.94 16.66 -0.78
CA LYS A 328 -11.30 17.79 0.08
C LYS A 328 -11.73 17.36 1.49
N ASP A 329 -11.92 16.06 1.72
CA ASP A 329 -12.47 15.52 2.96
C ASP A 329 -11.76 14.24 3.40
N VAL A 330 -10.45 14.38 3.64
CA VAL A 330 -9.52 13.27 3.90
C VAL A 330 -9.77 12.51 5.21
N ASN A 331 -10.62 13.02 6.10
CA ASN A 331 -10.96 12.36 7.36
C ASN A 331 -12.26 11.55 7.26
N ASN A 332 -13.08 11.79 6.23
CA ASN A 332 -14.33 11.07 6.04
C ASN A 332 -14.12 9.92 5.05
N VAL A 333 -14.19 8.71 5.58
CA VAL A 333 -14.17 7.50 4.77
C VAL A 333 -15.51 7.34 4.07
N ASN A 334 -15.42 7.00 2.78
CA ASN A 334 -16.55 6.65 1.94
C ASN A 334 -16.40 5.18 1.52
N VAL A 335 -17.52 4.55 1.23
CA VAL A 335 -17.57 3.20 0.68
C VAL A 335 -18.46 3.19 -0.55
N PHE A 336 -17.95 2.62 -1.63
CA PHE A 336 -18.71 2.32 -2.84
C PHE A 336 -19.00 0.83 -2.91
N LYS A 337 -20.27 0.45 -3.06
CA LYS A 337 -20.68 -0.94 -3.26
C LYS A 337 -20.71 -1.23 -4.75
N LEU A 338 -19.85 -2.15 -5.21
CA LEU A 338 -19.73 -2.48 -6.62
C LEU A 338 -21.00 -3.17 -7.19
N GLY A 339 -21.78 -3.82 -6.32
CA GLY A 339 -22.98 -4.55 -6.72
C GLY A 339 -24.15 -3.65 -7.16
N ASP A 340 -24.42 -2.57 -6.43
CA ASP A 340 -25.54 -1.66 -6.71
C ASP A 340 -25.10 -0.25 -7.15
N GLY A 341 -23.80 0.05 -7.10
CA GLY A 341 -23.24 1.34 -7.47
C GLY A 341 -23.50 2.45 -6.45
N SER A 342 -23.93 2.11 -5.23
CA SER A 342 -24.19 3.11 -4.20
C SER A 342 -22.90 3.59 -3.50
N VAL A 343 -22.86 4.88 -3.18
CA VAL A 343 -21.83 5.49 -2.32
C VAL A 343 -22.46 5.80 -0.97
N THR A 344 -21.81 5.39 0.11
CA THR A 344 -22.16 5.74 1.50
C THR A 344 -20.99 6.44 2.16
N ASN A 345 -21.22 7.52 2.89
CA ASN A 345 -20.18 8.22 3.64
C ASN A 345 -20.36 7.98 5.15
N LEU A 346 -19.26 8.11 5.90
CA LEU A 346 -19.27 7.95 7.35
C LEU A 346 -20.27 8.87 8.05
N VAL A 347 -20.34 10.14 7.62
CA VAL A 347 -21.11 11.20 8.29
C VAL A 347 -22.62 11.01 8.15
N GLU A 348 -23.11 10.47 7.03
CA GLU A 348 -24.55 10.27 6.80
C GLU A 348 -24.99 8.86 7.23
N SER A 349 -24.04 7.96 7.50
CA SER A 349 -24.35 6.59 7.92
C SER A 349 -24.55 6.47 9.43
N SER A 350 -25.62 5.77 9.83
CA SER A 350 -25.72 5.13 11.15
C SER A 350 -25.14 3.70 11.12
N GLU A 351 -24.48 3.32 10.02
CA GLU A 351 -24.15 1.95 9.71
C GLU A 351 -22.79 1.53 10.27
N ASN A 352 -22.72 0.28 10.70
CA ASN A 352 -21.52 -0.38 11.20
C ASN A 352 -20.42 -0.55 10.12
N CYS A 353 -20.59 -0.04 8.89
CA CYS A 353 -19.79 -0.40 7.73
C CYS A 353 -18.36 0.19 7.71
N PHE A 354 -18.02 1.01 8.70
CA PHE A 354 -16.70 1.63 8.86
C PHE A 354 -15.95 1.16 10.11
N HIS A 355 -16.52 0.24 10.89
CA HIS A 355 -15.95 -0.18 12.18
C HIS A 355 -14.50 -0.65 12.10
N MET A 356 -14.06 -1.18 10.95
CA MET A 356 -12.69 -1.65 10.78
C MET A 356 -11.65 -0.53 10.99
N PHE A 357 -12.00 0.74 10.74
CA PHE A 357 -11.07 1.87 10.87
C PHE A 357 -11.07 2.51 12.26
N TYR A 358 -11.97 2.10 13.15
CA TYR A 358 -12.17 2.69 14.48
C TYR A 358 -12.03 1.62 15.57
N PRO A 359 -10.80 1.13 15.82
CA PRO A 359 -10.55 0.22 16.93
C PRO A 359 -10.86 0.89 18.29
N PRO A 360 -11.39 0.14 19.27
CA PRO A 360 -11.77 0.68 20.58
C PRO A 360 -10.57 1.02 21.50
N PHE A 361 -9.35 0.72 21.07
CA PHE A 361 -8.11 0.81 21.86
C PHE A 361 -7.13 1.88 21.34
N VAL A 362 -7.58 2.75 20.44
CA VAL A 362 -6.78 3.86 19.86
C VAL A 362 -7.13 5.18 20.52
#